data_AF-A0A5C5X2V5-F1
#
_entry.id   AF-A0A5C5X2V5-F1
#
_cell.length_a   1.000
_cell.length_b   1.000
_cell.length_c   1.000
_cell.angle_alpha   90.00
_cell.angle_beta   90.00
_cell.angle_gamma   90.00
#
_symmetry.space_group_name_H-M   'P 1'
#
loop_
_entity.id
_entity.type
_entity.pdbx_description
1 polymer ?
#
loop_
_entity_poly.entity_id
_entity_poly.type
_entity_poly.pdbx_seq_one_letter_code
_entity_poly.pdbx_strand_id
1 'polypeptide(L)' 'MSVDLIEKSKRPTVLESALTFNWGGQMIASTCWVLSIFAYGISTVGDLFQLAAATAWMISNIAALWETQKEVA' A
#
# COMPACT_ATOMS: atom_id res chain seq x y z
N MET A 1 7.42 -0.64 -41.64
CA MET A 1 8.54 -0.76 -40.69
C MET A 1 9.01 0.65 -40.39
N SER A 2 9.05 1.07 -39.11
CA SER A 2 9.66 2.32 -38.58
C SER A 2 8.74 3.43 -38.00
N VAL A 3 7.42 3.27 -37.84
CA VAL A 3 6.60 4.32 -37.17
C VAL A 3 5.84 3.84 -35.92
N ASP A 4 6.08 2.62 -35.45
CA ASP A 4 5.58 2.11 -34.16
C ASP A 4 6.50 2.46 -32.97
N LEU A 5 7.57 3.23 -33.19
CA LEU A 5 8.65 3.45 -32.20
C LEU A 5 8.66 4.81 -31.49
N ILE A 6 7.66 5.69 -31.68
CA ILE A 6 7.73 7.06 -31.11
C ILE A 6 6.73 7.36 -29.99
N GLU A 7 5.72 6.54 -29.70
CA GLU A 7 4.80 6.88 -28.60
C GLU A 7 4.46 5.75 -27.63
N LYS A 8 5.43 4.90 -27.26
CA LYS A 8 5.33 4.24 -25.95
C LYS A 8 5.83 5.21 -24.88
N SER A 9 5.06 6.26 -24.66
CA SER A 9 5.20 7.13 -23.51
C SER A 9 4.96 6.27 -22.26
N LYS A 10 6.03 5.65 -21.75
CA LYS A 10 6.11 5.20 -20.36
C LYS A 10 6.11 6.46 -19.50
N ARG A 11 4.96 7.14 -19.43
CA ARG A 11 4.65 7.92 -18.25
C ARG A 11 4.66 6.85 -17.15
N PRO A 12 5.49 6.95 -16.10
CA PRO A 12 5.17 6.18 -14.90
C PRO A 12 3.71 6.52 -14.65
N THR A 13 2.85 5.51 -14.75
CA THR A 13 1.43 5.72 -14.49
C THR A 13 1.39 6.41 -13.14
N VAL A 14 0.50 7.37 -12.95
CA VAL A 14 0.39 8.07 -11.66
C VAL A 14 0.30 7.05 -10.51
N LEU A 15 -0.20 5.83 -10.82
CA LEU A 15 -0.06 4.59 -10.07
C LEU A 15 1.38 4.21 -9.67
N GLU A 16 2.34 4.04 -10.59
CA GLU A 16 3.73 3.62 -10.30
C GLU A 16 4.47 4.61 -9.37
N SER A 17 4.23 5.92 -9.54
CA SER A 17 4.80 6.97 -8.69
C SER A 17 4.06 7.12 -7.34
N ALA A 18 2.74 6.90 -7.34
CA ALA A 18 1.94 6.82 -6.10
C ALA A 18 2.14 5.49 -5.34
N LEU A 19 2.60 4.42 -6.00
CA LEU A 19 2.85 3.11 -5.39
C LEU A 19 4.19 3.02 -4.67
N THR A 20 5.17 3.88 -4.95
CA THR A 20 6.48 3.78 -4.28
C THR A 20 6.59 4.73 -3.09
N PHE A 21 6.22 6.00 -3.25
CA PHE A 21 6.36 6.99 -2.15
C PHE A 21 5.14 7.01 -1.21
N ASN A 22 3.92 6.87 -1.75
CA ASN A 22 2.70 6.89 -0.95
C ASN A 22 2.40 5.53 -0.28
N TRP A 23 2.91 4.42 -0.82
CA TRP A 23 2.75 3.10 -0.20
C TRP A 23 3.54 2.96 1.12
N GLY A 24 4.80 3.42 1.14
CA GLY A 24 5.58 3.46 2.39
C GLY A 24 4.93 4.36 3.44
N GLY A 25 4.37 5.50 3.02
CA GLY A 25 3.60 6.40 3.89
C GLY A 25 2.34 5.74 4.47
N GLN A 26 1.59 4.96 3.69
CA GLN A 26 0.42 4.22 4.16
C GLN A 26 0.77 3.13 5.18
N MET A 27 1.91 2.45 4.98
CA MET A 27 2.41 1.46 5.95
C MET A 27 2.80 2.10 7.28
N ILE A 28 3.51 3.24 7.23
CA ILE A 28 3.88 4.00 8.43
C ILE A 28 2.64 4.56 9.13
N ALA A 29 1.70 5.13 8.39
CA ALA A 29 0.45 5.64 8.95
C ALA A 29 -0.39 4.54 9.61
N SER A 30 -0.53 3.38 8.96
CA SER A 30 -1.22 2.21 9.54
C SER A 30 -0.51 1.69 10.80
N THR A 31 0.83 1.64 10.79
CA THR A 31 1.61 1.25 11.97
C THR A 31 1.43 2.24 13.12
N CYS A 32 1.49 3.55 12.84
CA CYS A 32 1.22 4.60 13.82
C CYS A 32 -0.20 4.52 14.38
N TRP A 33 -1.18 4.14 13.56
CA TRP A 33 -2.56 3.93 13.99
C TRP A 33 -2.66 2.73 14.93
N VAL A 34 -2.08 1.59 14.58
CA VAL A 34 -2.02 0.41 15.46
C VAL A 34 -1.35 0.72 16.79
N LEU A 35 -0.20 1.41 16.76
CA LEU A 35 0.54 1.81 17.96
C LEU A 35 -0.27 2.76 18.85
N SER A 36 -1.12 3.62 18.28
CA SER A 36 -1.99 4.48 19.09
C SER A 36 -3.03 3.67 19.88
N ILE A 37 -3.58 2.60 19.30
CA ILE A 37 -4.50 1.66 19.96
C ILE A 37 -3.84 1.00 21.17
N PHE A 38 -2.57 0.61 21.03
CA PHE A 38 -1.80 0.09 22.16
C PHE A 38 -1.46 1.16 23.21
N ALA A 39 -1.26 2.42 22.79
CA ALA A 39 -0.90 3.52 23.69
C ALA A 39 -2.07 3.99 24.57
N TYR A 40 -3.31 4.05 24.05
CA TYR A 40 -4.48 4.38 24.87
C TYR A 40 -5.09 3.14 25.57
N GLY A 41 -4.69 1.93 25.15
CA GLY A 41 -5.09 0.66 25.74
C GLY A 41 -6.32 0.05 25.08
N ILE A 42 -6.29 -1.28 24.88
CA ILE A 42 -7.41 -2.05 24.34
C ILE A 42 -8.49 -2.15 25.41
N SER A 43 -9.57 -1.39 25.27
CA SER A 43 -10.63 -1.27 26.29
C SER A 43 -11.94 -1.88 25.82
N THR A 44 -12.13 -2.03 24.51
CA THR A 44 -13.38 -2.48 23.91
C THR A 44 -13.13 -3.53 22.83
N VAL A 45 -14.18 -4.30 22.49
CA VAL A 45 -14.15 -5.20 21.32
C VAL A 45 -13.94 -4.40 20.01
N GLY A 46 -14.32 -3.13 19.97
CA GLY A 46 -14.08 -2.24 18.83
C GLY A 46 -12.60 -2.00 18.54
N ASP A 47 -11.74 -1.99 19.56
CA ASP A 47 -10.29 -1.83 19.40
C ASP A 47 -9.67 -3.04 18.69
N LEU A 48 -10.21 -4.23 18.95
CA LEU A 48 -9.81 -5.46 18.26
C LEU A 48 -10.22 -5.44 16.78
N PHE A 49 -11.42 -4.93 16.46
CA PHE A 49 -11.83 -4.75 15.07
C PHE A 49 -10.98 -3.71 14.33
N GLN A 50 -10.60 -2.62 14.99
CA GLN A 50 -9.69 -1.63 14.42
C GLN A 50 -8.30 -2.22 14.16
N LEU A 51 -7.78 -3.03 15.08
CA LEU A 51 -6.52 -3.75 14.90
C LEU A 51 -6.58 -4.73 13.71
N ALA A 52 -7.68 -5.47 13.59
CA ALA A 52 -7.91 -6.40 12.49
C ALA A 52 -8.01 -5.67 11.15
N ALA A 53 -8.71 -4.54 11.10
CA ALA A 53 -8.83 -3.72 9.89
C ALA A 53 -7.48 -3.13 9.48
N ALA A 54 -6.71 -2.59 10.41
CA ALA A 54 -5.39 -2.00 10.13
C ALA A 54 -4.38 -3.05 9.65
N THR A 55 -4.38 -4.24 10.26
CA THR A 55 -3.51 -5.36 9.85
C THR A 55 -3.93 -5.94 8.50
N ALA A 56 -5.24 -6.07 8.22
CA ALA A 56 -5.75 -6.46 6.92
C ALA A 56 -5.36 -5.44 5.82
N TRP A 57 -5.41 -4.14 6.11
CA TRP A 57 -4.95 -3.10 5.20
C TRP A 57 -3.45 -3.23 4.91
N MET A 58 -2.65 -3.52 5.93
CA MET A 58 -1.21 -3.75 5.78
C MET A 58 -0.90 -4.96 4.87
N ILE A 59 -1.64 -6.07 5.04
CA ILE A 59 -1.49 -7.27 4.22
C ILE A 59 -1.92 -7.01 2.77
N SER A 60 -3.04 -6.31 2.56
CA SER A 60 -3.53 -5.94 1.21
C SER A 60 -2.50 -5.11 0.45
N ASN A 61 -1.90 -4.14 1.14
CA ASN A 61 -0.82 -3.33 0.59
C ASN A 61 0.37 -4.20 0.18
N ILE A 62 0.80 -5.16 1.00
CA ILE A 62 1.93 -6.07 0.70
C ILE A 62 1.60 -6.98 -0.49
N ALA A 63 0.39 -7.54 -0.53
CA ALA A 63 -0.07 -8.38 -1.63
C ALA A 63 -0.08 -7.62 -2.97
N ALA A 64 -0.49 -6.35 -2.96
CA ALA A 64 -0.47 -5.49 -4.15
C ALA A 64 0.96 -5.26 -4.68
N LEU A 65 1.96 -5.12 -3.79
CA LEU A 65 3.36 -5.05 -4.23
C LEU A 65 3.84 -6.36 -4.88
N TRP A 66 3.47 -7.51 -4.31
CA TRP A 66 3.85 -8.80 -4.89
C TRP A 66 3.22 -9.05 -6.26
N GLU A 67 1.97 -8.64 -6.47
CA GLU A 67 1.32 -8.75 -7.78
C GLU A 67 2.02 -7.85 -8.81
N THR A 68 2.41 -6.64 -8.40
CA THR A 68 3.17 -5.71 -9.26
C THR A 68 4.51 -6.30 -9.71
N GLN A 69 5.18 -7.11 -8.89
CA GLN A 69 6.43 -7.77 -9.27
C GLN A 69 6.24 -8.85 -10.35
N LYS A 70 5.10 -9.56 -10.36
CA LYS A 70 4.81 -10.58 -11.38
C LYS A 70 4.53 -10.00 -12.76
N GLU A 71 4.00 -8.78 -12.84
CA GLU A 71 3.74 -8.14 -14.13
C GLU A 71 5.01 -7.59 -14.81
N VAL A 72 6.11 -7.47 -14.07
CA VAL A 72 7.38 -6.87 -14.54
C VAL A 72 8.44 -7.92 -14.89
N ALA A 73 8.30 -9.17 -14.45
CA ALA A 73 9.20 -10.29 -14.69
C ALA A 73 8.78 -11.14 -15.90
#